data_AF-D3BMJ2-F1
#
_entry.id   AF-D3BMJ2-F1
#
_cell.length_a   1.000
_cell.length_b   1.000
_cell.length_c   1.000
_cell.angle_alpha   90.00
_cell.angle_beta   90.00
_cell.angle_gamma   90.00
#
_symmetry.space_group_name_H-M   'P 1'
#
loop_
_entity.id
_entity.type
_entity.pdbx_description
1 polymer ?
#
loop_
_entity_poly.entity_id
_entity_poly.type
_entity_poly.pdbx_seq_one_letter_code
_entity_poly.pdbx_strand_id
1 'polypeptide(L)'
;MNYTYLIRSIEDIDRIDSINNLSIEEIERRSKKIDDNTTDAQTWRVRSFEGYLGVNESFKDRLRKDWQLVEQWNQLFSSHPITHTKIASILKDIIAICELNRQHSGLGPMTPIEIDYCTPHELLLLPHQQVIQQKLRITKQLYNGFQYSLFYNDKKNNDNNNNGFFKRLFSLFGNHNNSSNDHYSYDIDWNKKWNYEYIIENLSIRDDQDKRFKDLKIKIAGGVNEGIIQFIEVMGFYEGDETNEYRVDPILLLSFLNAFYFYNVNDNDNRRQDQIQQTLKEYQERQRQYIYSIPTFNKEQQLQYNQLVDNQFNLKYNNNNNNNNNN
;
A
#
# COMPACT_ATOMS: atom_id res chain seq x y z
N MET A 1 26.85 -10.19 -8.23
CA MET A 1 25.43 -9.99 -8.61
C MET A 1 24.63 -9.91 -7.33
N ASN A 2 24.15 -8.72 -6.97
CA ASN A 2 23.28 -8.58 -5.81
C ASN A 2 21.85 -8.84 -6.28
N TYR A 3 21.33 -10.02 -5.97
CA TYR A 3 19.91 -10.28 -6.11
C TYR A 3 19.18 -9.37 -5.13
N THR A 4 18.29 -8.52 -5.65
CA THR A 4 17.28 -7.89 -4.80
C THR A 4 16.51 -9.02 -4.15
N TYR A 5 16.62 -9.14 -2.83
CA TYR A 5 15.95 -10.18 -2.07
C TYR A 5 14.44 -9.90 -2.11
N LEU A 6 13.70 -10.74 -2.84
CA LEU A 6 12.24 -10.70 -2.88
C LEU A 6 11.72 -11.51 -1.69
N ILE A 7 11.10 -10.85 -0.73
CA ILE A 7 10.47 -11.51 0.43
C ILE A 7 9.20 -12.19 -0.08
N ARG A 8 9.08 -13.50 0.12
CA ARG A 8 7.91 -14.29 -0.31
C ARG A 8 7.10 -14.85 0.84
N SER A 9 7.68 -14.83 2.03
CA SER A 9 7.13 -15.41 3.25
C SER A 9 7.64 -14.65 4.48
N ILE A 10 6.95 -14.81 5.61
CA ILE A 10 7.37 -14.18 6.86
C ILE A 10 8.74 -14.72 7.33
N GLU A 11 9.06 -15.99 7.03
CA GLU A 11 10.34 -16.62 7.36
C GLU A 11 11.52 -16.01 6.59
N ASP A 12 11.26 -15.45 5.41
CA ASP A 12 12.30 -14.78 4.62
C ASP A 12 12.78 -13.49 5.31
N ILE A 13 11.95 -12.86 6.16
CA ILE A 13 12.30 -11.62 6.88
C ILE A 13 13.47 -11.84 7.84
N ASP A 14 13.51 -12.99 8.52
CA ASP A 14 14.55 -13.29 9.50
C ASP A 14 15.93 -13.42 8.84
N ARG A 15 15.96 -13.84 7.58
CA ARG A 15 17.18 -14.07 6.80
C ARG A 15 17.78 -12.80 6.19
N ILE A 16 17.11 -11.65 6.33
CA ILE A 16 17.57 -10.40 5.75
C ILE A 16 18.64 -9.79 6.65
N ASP A 17 19.89 -9.83 6.21
CA ASP A 17 20.98 -9.18 6.95
C ASP A 17 21.37 -7.84 6.33
N SER A 18 21.06 -7.64 5.05
CA SER A 18 21.31 -6.38 4.35
C SER A 18 20.39 -6.18 3.15
N ILE A 19 20.13 -4.92 2.80
CA ILE A 19 19.41 -4.51 1.59
C ILE A 19 20.25 -3.44 0.90
N ASN A 20 20.49 -3.60 -0.41
CA ASN A 20 21.30 -2.66 -1.20
C ASN A 20 22.70 -2.37 -0.58
N ASN A 21 23.36 -3.40 -0.04
CA ASN A 21 24.64 -3.31 0.69
C ASN A 21 24.60 -2.43 1.96
N LEU A 22 23.43 -2.16 2.52
CA LEU A 22 23.26 -1.57 3.84
C LEU A 22 22.81 -2.66 4.80
N SER A 23 23.44 -2.76 5.97
CA SER A 23 22.97 -3.69 6.98
C SER A 23 21.60 -3.25 7.53
N ILE A 24 20.85 -4.17 8.11
CA ILE A 24 19.55 -3.82 8.73
C ILE A 24 19.72 -2.76 9.82
N GLU A 25 20.79 -2.82 10.61
CA GLU A 25 21.07 -1.83 11.65
C GLU A 25 21.28 -0.43 11.06
N GLU A 26 21.95 -0.34 9.92
CA GLU A 26 22.16 0.94 9.23
C GLU A 26 20.86 1.47 8.62
N ILE A 27 19.99 0.59 8.11
CA ILE A 27 18.65 0.93 7.64
C ILE A 27 17.81 1.46 8.81
N GLU A 28 17.76 0.73 9.93
CA GLU A 28 17.03 1.15 11.13
C GLU A 28 17.51 2.50 11.66
N ARG A 29 18.83 2.69 11.74
CA ARG A 29 19.43 3.96 12.16
C ARG A 29 18.97 5.12 11.26
N ARG A 30 18.81 4.88 9.96
CA ARG A 30 18.33 5.88 9.00
C ARG A 30 16.84 6.11 9.04
N SER A 31 16.08 5.06 9.36
CA SER A 31 14.62 5.11 9.51
C SER A 31 14.16 5.92 10.71
N LYS A 32 14.95 6.03 11.78
CA LYS A 32 14.49 6.74 12.97
C LYS A 32 14.50 8.25 12.77
N LYS A 33 13.44 8.90 13.27
CA LYS A 33 13.28 10.34 13.33
C LYS A 33 14.53 11.03 13.90
N ILE A 34 14.84 12.20 13.36
CA ILE A 34 15.91 13.06 13.87
C ILE A 34 15.27 14.27 14.53
N ASP A 35 15.60 14.50 15.79
CA ASP A 35 15.11 15.66 16.54
C ASP A 35 16.02 16.90 16.38
N ASP A 36 17.18 16.79 15.72
CA ASP A 36 18.16 17.86 15.58
C ASP A 36 18.69 18.06 14.14
N ASN A 37 19.27 19.24 13.91
CA ASN A 37 20.15 19.48 12.77
C ASN A 37 21.47 18.76 13.05
N THR A 38 21.53 17.46 12.75
CA THR A 38 22.73 16.63 12.94
C THR A 38 23.98 17.39 12.49
N THR A 39 25.03 17.43 13.30
CA THR A 39 26.32 18.03 12.91
C THR A 39 27.01 17.26 11.78
N ASP A 40 26.58 16.04 11.48
CA ASP A 40 27.08 15.23 10.37
C ASP A 40 26.34 15.54 9.06
N ALA A 41 26.98 16.37 8.25
CA ALA A 41 26.55 16.78 6.91
C ALA A 41 26.36 15.62 5.90
N GLN A 42 26.77 14.39 6.20
CA GLN A 42 26.54 13.22 5.35
C GLN A 42 25.26 12.46 5.75
N THR A 43 24.81 12.60 7.00
CA THR A 43 23.67 11.82 7.51
C THR A 43 22.31 12.44 7.21
N TRP A 44 22.18 13.77 7.16
CA TRP A 44 20.89 14.42 6.82
C TRP A 44 20.39 14.10 5.41
N ARG A 45 21.27 13.67 4.50
CA ARG A 45 20.92 13.33 3.11
C ARG A 45 20.15 12.02 2.99
N VAL A 46 20.25 11.14 3.99
CA VAL A 46 19.77 9.76 3.91
C VAL A 46 18.82 9.39 5.05
N ARG A 47 18.40 10.38 5.84
CA ARG A 47 17.53 10.22 7.01
C ARG A 47 16.30 11.10 6.86
N SER A 48 15.15 10.59 7.29
CA SER A 48 13.89 11.35 7.29
C SER A 48 13.73 12.15 8.58
N PHE A 49 13.29 13.41 8.46
CA PHE A 49 12.93 14.25 9.60
C PHE A 49 11.69 13.75 10.33
N GLU A 50 10.80 13.03 9.66
CA GLU A 50 9.63 12.42 10.30
C GLU A 50 9.89 10.97 10.72
N GLY A 51 10.98 10.37 10.23
CA GLY A 51 11.25 8.95 10.36
C GLY A 51 10.36 8.08 9.47
N TYR A 52 10.78 6.84 9.26
CA TYR A 52 10.07 5.76 8.57
C TYR A 52 9.64 4.65 9.55
N LEU A 53 10.23 4.62 10.74
CA LEU A 53 9.97 3.68 11.82
C LEU A 53 9.78 4.44 13.13
N GLY A 54 8.98 3.86 14.02
CA GLY A 54 8.81 4.38 15.37
C GLY A 54 10.10 4.33 16.19
N VAL A 55 10.18 5.14 17.26
CA VAL A 55 11.38 5.25 18.12
C VAL A 55 11.87 3.89 18.63
N ASN A 56 10.92 3.02 18.98
CA ASN A 56 11.15 1.68 19.52
C ASN A 56 10.80 0.55 18.53
N GLU A 57 10.66 0.86 17.25
CA GLU A 57 10.28 -0.11 16.22
C GLU A 57 11.53 -0.61 15.48
N SER A 58 11.67 -1.93 15.34
CA SER A 58 12.65 -2.56 14.45
C SER A 58 12.08 -2.65 13.03
N PHE A 59 12.95 -2.57 12.03
CA PHE A 59 12.58 -2.74 10.62
C PHE A 59 12.00 -4.13 10.35
N LYS A 60 12.62 -5.19 10.90
CA LYS A 60 12.11 -6.56 10.75
C LYS A 60 10.77 -6.75 11.46
N ASP A 61 10.61 -6.18 12.65
CA ASP A 61 9.35 -6.27 13.39
C ASP A 61 8.21 -5.57 12.62
N ARG A 62 8.48 -4.40 12.03
CA ARG A 62 7.55 -3.71 11.15
C ARG A 62 7.18 -4.57 9.93
N LEU A 63 8.15 -5.13 9.22
CA LEU A 63 7.90 -6.03 8.09
C LEU A 63 6.97 -7.18 8.49
N ARG A 64 7.24 -7.83 9.63
CA ARG A 64 6.39 -8.93 10.13
C ARG A 64 4.97 -8.43 10.44
N LYS A 65 4.82 -7.28 11.08
CA LYS A 65 3.50 -6.70 11.38
C LYS A 65 2.72 -6.43 10.10
N ASP A 66 3.31 -5.77 9.12
CA ASP A 66 2.61 -5.46 7.86
C ASP A 66 2.23 -6.73 7.08
N TRP A 67 3.10 -7.75 7.09
CA TRP A 67 2.84 -9.05 6.50
C TRP A 67 1.65 -9.75 7.17
N GLN A 68 1.66 -9.81 8.50
CA GLN A 68 0.59 -10.39 9.30
C GLN A 68 -0.74 -9.67 9.09
N LEU A 69 -0.74 -8.34 8.92
CA LEU A 69 -1.96 -7.59 8.63
C LEU A 69 -2.58 -8.00 7.29
N VAL A 70 -1.77 -8.21 6.24
CA VAL A 70 -2.29 -8.70 4.95
C VAL A 70 -2.76 -10.16 5.03
N GLU A 71 -2.07 -11.01 5.79
CA GLU A 71 -2.53 -12.38 6.06
C GLU A 71 -3.86 -12.40 6.83
N GLN A 72 -4.00 -11.56 7.86
CA GLN A 72 -5.25 -11.39 8.61
C GLN A 72 -6.37 -10.92 7.68
N TRP A 73 -6.09 -9.97 6.78
CA TRP A 73 -7.07 -9.56 5.77
C TRP A 73 -7.52 -10.74 4.91
N ASN A 74 -6.58 -11.55 4.43
CA ASN A 74 -6.90 -12.73 3.61
C ASN A 74 -7.75 -13.75 4.37
N GLN A 75 -7.40 -14.00 5.63
CA GLN A 75 -8.15 -14.90 6.50
C GLN A 75 -9.58 -14.41 6.71
N LEU A 76 -9.77 -13.12 6.99
CA LEU A 76 -11.08 -12.57 7.32
C LEU A 76 -11.95 -12.33 6.09
N PHE A 77 -11.42 -11.66 5.09
CA PHE A 77 -12.19 -11.01 4.03
C PHE A 77 -12.10 -11.72 2.70
N SER A 78 -10.90 -12.21 2.36
CA SER A 78 -10.68 -12.49 0.96
C SER A 78 -11.25 -13.84 0.55
N SER A 79 -12.05 -13.80 -0.53
CA SER A 79 -12.37 -15.00 -1.31
C SER A 79 -11.15 -15.49 -2.10
N HIS A 80 -10.22 -14.58 -2.40
CA HIS A 80 -9.00 -14.83 -3.17
C HIS A 80 -7.81 -14.16 -2.48
N PRO A 81 -6.84 -14.90 -1.91
CA PRO A 81 -5.73 -14.30 -1.18
C PRO A 81 -5.02 -13.20 -1.98
N ILE A 82 -4.89 -12.01 -1.41
CA ILE A 82 -4.14 -10.89 -1.98
C ILE A 82 -2.73 -10.86 -1.40
N THR A 83 -1.74 -10.58 -2.25
CA THR A 83 -0.33 -10.47 -1.86
C THR A 83 0.11 -9.01 -1.89
N HIS A 84 1.21 -8.69 -1.19
CA HIS A 84 1.85 -7.37 -1.26
C HIS A 84 2.21 -6.96 -2.70
N THR A 85 2.72 -7.89 -3.50
CA THR A 85 3.00 -7.67 -4.93
C THR A 85 1.75 -7.26 -5.70
N LYS A 86 0.60 -7.90 -5.42
CA LYS A 86 -0.67 -7.54 -6.07
C LYS A 86 -1.18 -6.17 -5.60
N ILE A 87 -1.05 -5.85 -4.32
CA ILE A 87 -1.39 -4.52 -3.77
C ILE A 87 -0.55 -3.44 -4.47
N ALA A 88 0.76 -3.65 -4.59
CA ALA A 88 1.64 -2.75 -5.31
C ALA A 88 1.23 -2.60 -6.78
N SER A 89 0.91 -3.70 -7.48
CA SER A 89 0.42 -3.65 -8.87
C SER A 89 -0.85 -2.79 -9.01
N ILE A 90 -1.80 -2.91 -8.09
CA ILE A 90 -3.03 -2.11 -8.12
C ILE A 90 -2.71 -0.62 -7.95
N LEU A 91 -1.81 -0.27 -7.03
CA LEU A 91 -1.34 1.11 -6.87
C LEU A 91 -0.63 1.63 -8.13
N LYS A 92 0.21 0.80 -8.77
CA LYS A 92 0.86 1.13 -10.05
C LYS A 92 -0.15 1.47 -11.11
N ASP A 93 -1.18 0.64 -11.26
CA ASP A 93 -2.22 0.83 -12.26
C ASP A 93 -3.00 2.14 -12.02
N ILE A 94 -3.38 2.41 -10.76
CA ILE A 94 -4.06 3.66 -10.38
C ILE A 94 -3.22 4.90 -10.76
N ILE A 95 -1.92 4.89 -10.42
CA ILE A 95 -1.03 6.01 -10.74
C ILE A 95 -0.78 6.11 -12.25
N ALA A 96 -0.61 4.99 -12.94
CA ALA A 96 -0.40 4.97 -14.38
C ALA A 96 -1.60 5.54 -15.14
N ILE A 97 -2.83 5.18 -14.75
CA ILE A 97 -4.06 5.74 -15.30
C ILE A 97 -4.14 7.25 -15.03
N CYS A 98 -3.77 7.70 -13.83
CA CYS A 98 -3.72 9.12 -13.49
C CYS A 98 -2.77 9.91 -14.42
N GLU A 99 -1.53 9.42 -14.61
CA GLU A 99 -0.55 10.07 -15.49
C GLU A 99 -0.98 10.05 -16.95
N LEU A 100 -1.57 8.94 -17.40
CA LEU A 100 -2.10 8.80 -18.75
C LEU A 100 -3.18 9.86 -19.01
N ASN A 101 -4.16 9.99 -18.11
CA ASN A 101 -5.22 10.99 -18.22
C ASN A 101 -4.67 12.41 -18.21
N ARG A 102 -3.69 12.69 -17.33
CA ARG A 102 -3.02 14.00 -17.29
C ARG A 102 -2.36 14.35 -18.62
N GLN A 103 -1.64 13.40 -19.22
CA GLN A 103 -0.98 13.58 -20.51
C GLN A 103 -1.99 13.79 -21.65
N HIS A 104 -3.05 12.98 -21.71
CA HIS A 104 -4.08 13.08 -22.75
C HIS A 104 -4.84 14.41 -22.69
N SER A 105 -5.11 14.92 -21.49
CA SER A 105 -5.79 16.19 -21.29
C SER A 105 -4.88 17.42 -21.37
N GLY A 106 -3.56 17.24 -21.57
CA GLY A 106 -2.60 18.34 -21.60
C GLY A 106 -2.52 19.12 -20.28
N LEU A 107 -2.80 18.46 -19.15
CA LEU A 107 -2.85 19.09 -17.83
C LEU A 107 -1.45 19.18 -17.21
N GLY A 108 -1.27 20.18 -16.36
CA GLY A 108 0.00 20.38 -15.64
C GLY A 108 0.32 19.23 -14.68
N PRO A 109 1.60 19.05 -14.31
CA PRO A 109 2.07 17.91 -13.50
C PRO A 109 1.40 17.82 -12.11
N MET A 110 0.97 18.94 -11.54
CA MET A 110 0.32 18.98 -10.22
C MET A 110 -1.19 19.15 -10.30
N THR A 111 -1.78 19.17 -11.50
CA THR A 111 -3.24 19.25 -11.65
C THR A 111 -3.88 17.97 -11.10
N PRO A 112 -4.85 18.08 -10.18
CA PRO A 112 -5.61 16.93 -9.70
C PRO A 112 -6.34 16.23 -10.84
N ILE A 113 -6.33 14.89 -10.83
CA ILE A 113 -7.03 14.06 -11.81
C ILE A 113 -8.08 13.26 -11.08
N GLU A 114 -9.29 13.25 -11.62
CA GLU A 114 -10.34 12.33 -11.18
C GLU A 114 -10.35 11.11 -12.12
N ILE A 115 -10.40 9.91 -11.55
CA ILE A 115 -10.50 8.66 -12.29
C ILE A 115 -11.66 7.82 -11.76
N ASP A 116 -12.30 7.09 -12.66
CA ASP A 116 -13.23 6.03 -12.29
C ASP A 116 -12.43 4.74 -12.09
N TYR A 117 -12.44 4.25 -10.85
CA TYR A 117 -11.73 3.06 -10.41
C TYR A 117 -12.72 1.92 -10.16
N CYS A 118 -12.53 0.82 -10.88
CA CYS A 118 -13.27 -0.42 -10.64
C CYS A 118 -12.47 -1.30 -9.69
N THR A 119 -13.08 -1.64 -8.55
CA THR A 119 -12.46 -2.52 -7.57
C THR A 119 -12.15 -3.89 -8.20
N PRO A 120 -10.88 -4.32 -8.20
CA PRO A 120 -10.48 -5.64 -8.69
C PRO A 120 -11.25 -6.76 -8.00
N HIS A 121 -11.54 -7.84 -8.74
CA HIS A 121 -12.27 -8.99 -8.20
C HIS A 121 -11.57 -9.63 -6.99
N GLU A 122 -10.24 -9.60 -6.96
CA GLU A 122 -9.42 -10.15 -5.87
C GLU A 122 -9.55 -9.35 -4.57
N LEU A 123 -10.04 -8.11 -4.64
CA LEU A 123 -10.35 -7.30 -3.47
C LEU A 123 -11.80 -7.45 -3.00
N LEU A 124 -12.68 -8.05 -3.80
CA LEU A 124 -14.07 -8.22 -3.41
C LEU A 124 -14.20 -9.17 -2.20
N LEU A 125 -14.98 -8.74 -1.22
CA LEU A 125 -15.19 -9.46 0.03
C LEU A 125 -16.01 -10.73 -0.17
N LEU A 126 -16.89 -10.73 -1.18
CA LEU A 126 -17.80 -11.85 -1.46
C LEU A 126 -17.66 -12.30 -2.92
N PRO A 127 -17.71 -13.60 -3.21
CA PRO A 127 -17.60 -14.14 -4.59
C PRO A 127 -18.64 -13.60 -5.58
N HIS A 128 -19.79 -13.16 -5.07
CA HIS A 128 -20.91 -12.66 -5.88
C HIS A 128 -21.14 -11.16 -5.72
N GLN A 129 -20.21 -10.46 -5.07
CA GLN A 129 -20.28 -9.01 -4.95
C GLN A 129 -20.19 -8.38 -6.34
N GLN A 130 -21.07 -7.42 -6.63
CA GLN A 130 -20.92 -6.61 -7.83
C GLN A 130 -19.64 -5.78 -7.73
N VAL A 131 -18.97 -5.59 -8.87
CA VAL A 131 -17.78 -4.72 -8.95
C VAL A 131 -18.14 -3.34 -8.43
N ILE A 132 -17.46 -2.91 -7.37
CA ILE A 132 -17.67 -1.58 -6.81
C ILE A 132 -16.95 -0.57 -7.69
N GLN A 133 -17.72 0.35 -8.27
CA GLN A 133 -17.18 1.52 -8.95
C GLN A 133 -16.96 2.64 -7.94
N GLN A 134 -15.76 3.20 -7.96
CA GLN A 134 -15.31 4.26 -7.07
C GLN A 134 -14.76 5.41 -7.90
N LYS A 135 -14.93 6.64 -7.42
CA LYS A 135 -14.34 7.82 -8.03
C LYS A 135 -13.18 8.26 -7.16
N LEU A 136 -11.97 8.23 -7.71
CA LEU A 136 -10.76 8.63 -7.00
C LEU A 136 -10.32 10.01 -7.49
N ARG A 137 -9.90 10.88 -6.58
CA ARG A 137 -9.19 12.13 -6.90
C ARG A 137 -7.74 12.00 -6.50
N ILE A 138 -6.85 12.24 -7.44
CA ILE A 138 -5.41 12.01 -7.29
C ILE A 138 -4.69 13.33 -7.54
N THR A 139 -4.00 13.82 -6.51
CA THR A 139 -3.17 15.02 -6.58
C THR A 139 -1.70 14.63 -6.52
N LYS A 140 -0.91 15.12 -7.47
CA LYS A 140 0.55 14.92 -7.49
C LYS A 140 1.25 16.14 -6.93
N GLN A 141 2.17 15.93 -6.00
CA GLN A 141 2.96 16.98 -5.39
C GLN A 141 4.44 16.86 -5.77
N LEU A 142 4.95 17.96 -6.31
CA LEU A 142 6.35 18.36 -6.41
C LEU A 142 7.06 18.60 -5.07
N TYR A 143 8.02 17.76 -4.64
CA TYR A 143 8.95 18.19 -3.58
C TYR A 143 10.41 17.91 -3.92
N ASN A 144 11.28 18.74 -3.33
CA ASN A 144 12.72 18.64 -3.51
C ASN A 144 13.23 17.46 -2.66
N GLY A 145 13.46 16.32 -3.31
CA GLY A 145 13.49 14.99 -2.70
C GLY A 145 14.86 14.52 -2.23
N PHE A 146 15.81 15.40 -1.92
CA PHE A 146 17.16 15.00 -1.49
C PHE A 146 17.22 14.20 -0.17
N GLN A 147 16.10 13.94 0.50
CA GLN A 147 16.04 13.46 1.88
C GLN A 147 15.32 12.11 2.10
N TYR A 148 14.87 11.40 1.06
CA TYR A 148 13.80 10.40 1.28
C TYR A 148 13.95 9.04 0.61
N SER A 149 15.17 8.49 0.50
CA SER A 149 15.32 7.06 0.21
C SER A 149 16.03 6.36 1.35
N LEU A 150 15.28 5.60 2.13
CA LEU A 150 15.77 4.79 3.24
C LEU A 150 16.95 3.87 2.83
N PHE A 151 16.96 3.46 1.57
CA PHE A 151 17.90 2.50 1.01
C PHE A 151 18.98 3.14 0.13
N TYR A 152 19.12 4.47 0.17
CA TYR A 152 20.14 5.21 -0.59
C TYR A 152 21.56 4.73 -0.24
N ASN A 153 22.38 4.40 -1.24
CA ASN A 153 23.79 4.02 -0.98
C ASN A 153 24.73 4.63 -2.02
N ASP A 154 25.59 5.56 -1.58
CA ASP A 154 26.59 6.24 -2.42
C ASP A 154 27.58 5.27 -3.07
N LYS A 155 27.85 4.12 -2.45
CA LYS A 155 28.84 3.15 -2.96
C LYS A 155 28.52 2.59 -4.34
N LYS A 156 27.25 2.68 -4.81
CA LYS A 156 26.86 2.25 -6.16
C LYS A 156 27.18 3.29 -7.26
N ASN A 157 27.32 4.57 -6.91
CA ASN A 157 27.50 5.64 -7.91
C ASN A 157 28.93 5.72 -8.48
N ASN A 158 29.90 5.01 -7.91
CA ASN A 158 31.28 5.03 -8.39
C ASN A 158 31.55 4.12 -9.61
N ASP A 159 30.64 3.21 -9.94
CA ASP A 159 30.93 2.18 -10.96
C ASP A 159 30.30 2.40 -12.34
N ASN A 160 29.47 3.43 -12.58
CA ASN A 160 29.01 3.72 -13.95
C ASN A 160 28.65 5.20 -14.19
N ASN A 161 29.68 5.97 -14.56
CA ASN A 161 29.68 7.12 -15.46
C ASN A 161 28.35 7.85 -15.76
N ASN A 162 28.26 9.06 -15.20
CA ASN A 162 27.85 10.32 -15.83
C ASN A 162 27.25 10.23 -17.25
N ASN A 163 25.93 10.44 -17.38
CA ASN A 163 25.22 11.22 -18.44
C ASN A 163 23.73 10.83 -18.67
N GLY A 164 23.10 10.02 -17.82
CA GLY A 164 21.70 9.58 -18.03
C GLY A 164 20.60 10.55 -17.56
N PHE A 165 20.89 11.46 -16.62
CA PHE A 165 19.85 12.19 -15.88
C PHE A 165 19.05 13.17 -16.75
N PHE A 166 19.71 13.98 -17.58
CA PHE A 166 19.00 14.90 -18.47
C PHE A 166 18.34 14.19 -19.66
N LYS A 167 18.85 13.03 -20.09
CA LYS A 167 18.28 12.28 -21.23
C LYS A 167 16.96 11.59 -20.88
N ARG A 168 16.78 11.12 -19.63
CA ARG A 168 15.51 10.52 -19.14
C ARG A 168 14.43 11.56 -18.84
N LEU A 169 14.80 12.75 -18.39
CA LEU A 169 13.83 13.80 -18.09
C LEU A 169 13.15 14.33 -19.37
N PHE A 170 13.88 14.38 -20.50
CA PHE A 170 13.32 14.78 -21.80
C PHE A 170 12.70 13.61 -22.59
N SER A 171 12.99 12.35 -22.26
CA SER A 171 12.30 11.20 -22.88
C SER A 171 10.89 10.95 -22.34
N LEU A 172 10.54 11.51 -21.17
CA LEU A 172 9.17 11.51 -20.64
C LEU A 172 8.25 12.53 -21.32
N PHE A 173 8.80 13.44 -22.13
CA PHE A 173 8.04 14.49 -22.84
C PHE A 173 8.25 14.45 -24.36
N GLY A 174 8.93 13.43 -24.90
CA GLY A 174 9.28 13.32 -26.31
C GLY A 174 8.91 11.98 -26.91
N ASN A 175 7.94 12.01 -27.83
CA ASN A 175 7.48 10.89 -28.62
C ASN A 175 8.62 10.33 -29.50
N HIS A 176 9.07 9.08 -29.26
CA HIS A 176 9.93 8.37 -30.20
C HIS A 176 9.62 6.87 -30.28
N ASN A 177 9.40 6.43 -31.51
CA ASN A 177 9.14 5.06 -31.94
C ASN A 177 10.41 4.19 -31.94
N ASN A 178 10.21 2.92 -31.61
CA ASN A 178 10.97 1.71 -31.99
C ASN A 178 12.44 1.59 -31.54
N SER A 179 12.76 0.55 -30.76
CA SER A 179 13.17 -0.77 -31.30
C SER A 179 13.93 -1.62 -30.26
N SER A 180 13.33 -2.78 -29.97
CA SER A 180 13.86 -4.12 -29.62
C SER A 180 15.06 -4.36 -28.67
N ASN A 181 14.80 -5.38 -27.84
CA ASN A 181 15.71 -6.29 -27.13
C ASN A 181 16.47 -5.78 -25.90
N ASP A 182 15.74 -5.61 -24.80
CA ASP A 182 16.34 -5.46 -23.48
C ASP A 182 16.10 -6.71 -22.61
N HIS A 183 17.19 -7.40 -22.30
CA HIS A 183 17.29 -8.24 -21.12
C HIS A 183 17.04 -7.33 -19.90
N TYR A 184 15.88 -7.47 -19.25
CA TYR A 184 15.53 -6.71 -18.04
C TYR A 184 16.41 -7.15 -16.86
N SER A 185 17.62 -6.62 -16.79
CA SER A 185 18.31 -6.41 -15.52
C SER A 185 17.52 -5.33 -14.78
N TYR A 186 16.66 -5.75 -13.84
CA TYR A 186 16.00 -4.84 -12.90
C TYR A 186 17.04 -4.24 -11.95
N ASP A 187 17.87 -3.32 -12.46
CA ASP A 187 18.61 -2.41 -11.59
C ASP A 187 17.58 -1.46 -11.00
N ILE A 188 17.14 -1.80 -9.80
CA ILE A 188 16.24 -0.96 -9.02
C ILE A 188 16.97 0.35 -8.71
N ASP A 189 16.48 1.42 -9.31
CA ASP A 189 16.98 2.78 -9.10
C ASP A 189 16.35 3.36 -7.82
N TRP A 190 16.95 3.06 -6.68
CA TRP A 190 16.52 3.53 -5.36
C TRP A 190 16.66 5.06 -5.17
N ASN A 191 17.21 5.80 -6.15
CA ASN A 191 17.73 7.17 -5.97
C ASN A 191 17.24 8.16 -7.04
N LYS A 192 16.27 9.02 -6.74
CA LYS A 192 15.95 10.17 -7.62
C LYS A 192 15.89 11.51 -6.90
N LYS A 193 16.35 12.54 -7.61
CA LYS A 193 16.52 13.95 -7.16
C LYS A 193 15.19 14.68 -6.94
N TRP A 194 14.17 14.31 -7.71
CA TRP A 194 12.81 14.80 -7.55
C TRP A 194 11.99 13.67 -6.97
N ASN A 195 11.36 13.91 -5.83
CA ASN A 195 10.38 12.99 -5.33
C ASN A 195 9.01 13.59 -5.60
N TYR A 196 8.11 12.69 -5.97
CA TYR A 196 6.71 12.98 -6.18
C TYR A 196 5.96 12.31 -5.04
N GLU A 197 4.89 12.93 -4.60
CA GLU A 197 3.91 12.29 -3.72
C GLU A 197 2.56 12.31 -4.42
N TYR A 198 1.85 11.20 -4.37
CA TYR A 198 0.47 11.10 -4.81
C TYR A 198 -0.41 11.07 -3.57
N ILE A 199 -1.32 12.04 -3.48
CA ILE A 199 -2.40 12.04 -2.50
C ILE A 199 -3.63 11.50 -3.23
N ILE A 200 -4.10 10.34 -2.79
CA ILE A 200 -5.26 9.65 -3.36
C ILE A 200 -6.43 9.79 -2.38
N GLU A 201 -7.50 10.44 -2.83
CA GLU A 201 -8.75 10.61 -2.10
C GLU A 201 -9.84 9.76 -2.75
N ASN A 202 -10.68 9.12 -1.93
CA ASN A 202 -11.83 8.37 -2.43
C ASN A 202 -13.10 9.23 -2.34
N LEU A 203 -13.58 9.70 -3.48
CA LEU A 203 -14.78 10.55 -3.57
C LEU A 203 -16.08 9.74 -3.46
N SER A 204 -16.05 8.43 -3.67
CA SER A 204 -17.26 7.59 -3.65
C SER A 204 -17.72 7.20 -2.25
N ILE A 205 -16.87 7.31 -1.24
CA ILE A 205 -17.24 7.07 0.17
C ILE A 205 -17.82 8.35 0.81
N ARG A 206 -18.03 9.41 0.02
CA ARG A 206 -18.67 10.65 0.48
C ARG A 206 -20.19 10.50 0.48
N ASP A 207 -20.70 9.70 1.41
CA ASP A 207 -22.05 9.92 1.89
C ASP A 207 -21.99 11.09 2.88
N ASP A 208 -22.66 12.21 2.57
CA ASP A 208 -22.55 13.49 3.30
C ASP A 208 -22.92 13.41 4.79
N GLN A 209 -23.50 12.28 5.22
CA GLN A 209 -23.90 11.99 6.59
C GLN A 209 -22.72 11.56 7.48
N ASP A 210 -21.65 11.01 6.91
CA ASP A 210 -20.56 10.45 7.70
C ASP A 210 -19.22 11.17 7.42
N LYS A 211 -19.02 12.25 8.19
CA LYS A 211 -17.82 13.10 8.14
C LYS A 211 -16.51 12.33 8.27
N ARG A 212 -16.52 11.11 8.81
CA ARG A 212 -15.33 10.29 9.03
C ARG A 212 -14.67 9.84 7.73
N PHE A 213 -15.44 9.71 6.65
CA PHE A 213 -14.90 9.26 5.35
C PHE A 213 -14.39 10.40 4.47
N LYS A 214 -14.79 11.64 4.77
CA LYS A 214 -14.45 12.81 3.95
C LYS A 214 -12.94 13.07 3.90
N ASP A 215 -12.22 12.69 4.95
CA ASP A 215 -10.81 12.98 5.14
C ASP A 215 -9.89 11.77 4.91
N LEU A 216 -10.44 10.62 4.48
CA LEU A 216 -9.62 9.45 4.19
C LEU A 216 -8.82 9.68 2.90
N LYS A 217 -7.50 9.82 3.08
CA LYS A 217 -6.52 9.99 2.01
C LYS A 217 -5.35 9.05 2.22
N ILE A 218 -4.76 8.58 1.13
CA ILE A 218 -3.53 7.80 1.16
C ILE A 218 -2.44 8.62 0.46
N LYS A 219 -1.27 8.71 1.10
CA LYS A 219 -0.08 9.31 0.51
C LYS A 219 0.83 8.21 -0.01
N ILE A 220 1.24 8.32 -1.27
CA ILE A 220 2.14 7.39 -1.92
C ILE A 220 3.37 8.16 -2.39
N ALA A 221 4.51 7.93 -1.75
CA ALA A 221 5.78 8.55 -2.11
C ALA A 221 6.46 7.80 -3.29
N GLY A 222 6.84 8.53 -4.34
CA GLY A 222 7.44 7.99 -5.56
C GLY A 222 6.43 7.84 -6.71
N GLY A 223 6.94 7.46 -7.87
CA GLY A 223 6.18 7.17 -9.08
C GLY A 223 5.81 5.68 -9.26
N VAL A 224 5.32 5.33 -10.45
CA VAL A 224 4.83 3.97 -10.77
C VAL A 224 5.88 2.87 -10.51
N ASN A 225 7.17 3.16 -10.72
CA ASN A 225 8.23 2.15 -10.63
C ASN A 225 9.31 2.50 -9.60
N GLU A 226 8.99 3.36 -8.63
CA GLU A 226 9.96 3.90 -7.66
C GLU A 226 9.27 4.27 -6.33
N GLY A 227 10.05 4.37 -5.25
CA GLY A 227 9.54 4.75 -3.93
C GLY A 227 8.73 3.64 -3.25
N ILE A 228 7.68 4.03 -2.52
CA ILE A 228 6.98 3.13 -1.59
C ILE A 228 6.35 1.92 -2.28
N ILE A 229 5.82 2.09 -3.50
CA ILE A 229 5.20 1.00 -4.26
C ILE A 229 6.20 -0.13 -4.48
N GLN A 230 7.47 0.19 -4.73
CA GLN A 230 8.50 -0.80 -4.93
C GLN A 230 8.90 -1.50 -3.63
N PHE A 231 8.90 -0.79 -2.50
CA PHE A 231 9.14 -1.41 -1.19
C PHE A 231 8.02 -2.38 -0.83
N ILE A 232 6.77 -2.02 -1.10
CA ILE A 232 5.62 -2.92 -0.93
C ILE A 232 5.78 -4.14 -1.85
N GLU A 233 6.10 -3.93 -3.13
CA GLU A 233 6.20 -5.00 -4.11
C GLU A 233 7.27 -6.05 -3.76
N VAL A 234 8.44 -5.58 -3.31
CA VAL A 234 9.64 -6.41 -3.10
C VAL A 234 9.72 -6.96 -1.68
N MET A 235 9.24 -6.19 -0.69
CA MET A 235 9.46 -6.49 0.73
C MET A 235 8.16 -6.58 1.54
N GLY A 236 7.01 -6.14 1.01
CA GLY A 236 5.81 -5.97 1.83
C GLY A 236 5.95 -4.90 2.89
N PHE A 237 6.86 -3.93 2.70
CA PHE A 237 7.11 -2.84 3.64
C PHE A 237 6.20 -1.65 3.35
N TYR A 238 5.42 -1.24 4.34
CA TYR A 238 4.61 -0.05 4.29
C TYR A 238 5.20 0.97 5.27
N GLU A 239 5.93 1.94 4.71
CA GLU A 239 6.58 3.05 5.40
C GLU A 239 5.72 3.66 6.51
N GLY A 240 6.35 4.09 7.61
CA GLY A 240 5.75 4.93 8.66
C GLY A 240 5.34 4.19 9.94
N ASP A 241 5.31 4.91 11.07
CA ASP A 241 4.73 4.43 12.35
C ASP A 241 3.24 4.79 12.49
N GLU A 242 2.55 4.28 13.53
CA GLU A 242 1.11 4.54 13.74
C GLU A 242 0.74 6.02 13.82
N THR A 243 1.70 6.88 14.14
CA THR A 243 1.53 8.32 14.30
C THR A 243 2.02 9.12 13.10
N ASN A 244 2.70 8.46 12.15
CA ASN A 244 3.33 9.09 11.00
C ASN A 244 2.29 9.31 9.89
N GLU A 245 2.18 10.54 9.40
CA GLU A 245 1.24 10.87 8.32
C GLU A 245 1.60 10.28 6.95
N TYR A 246 2.83 9.78 6.79
CA TYR A 246 3.29 9.03 5.63
C TYR A 246 3.01 7.53 5.77
N ARG A 247 2.40 7.09 6.90
CA ARG A 247 2.06 5.69 7.09
C ARG A 247 0.98 5.23 6.12
N VAL A 248 1.32 4.21 5.33
CA VAL A 248 0.36 3.48 4.51
C VAL A 248 -0.05 2.20 5.23
N ASP A 249 -0.93 2.29 6.22
CA ASP A 249 -1.39 1.07 6.91
C ASP A 249 -2.03 0.08 5.89
N PRO A 250 -1.55 -1.18 5.79
CA PRO A 250 -2.02 -2.12 4.77
C PRO A 250 -3.53 -2.36 4.82
N ILE A 251 -4.10 -2.40 6.03
CA ILE A 251 -5.54 -2.59 6.22
C ILE A 251 -6.30 -1.37 5.74
N LEU A 252 -5.83 -0.16 6.08
CA LEU A 252 -6.45 1.07 5.58
C LEU A 252 -6.39 1.16 4.07
N LEU A 253 -5.27 0.76 3.47
CA LEU A 253 -5.12 0.73 2.03
C LEU A 253 -6.08 -0.26 1.37
N LEU A 254 -6.14 -1.49 1.87
CA LEU A 254 -7.06 -2.50 1.35
C LEU A 254 -8.52 -2.09 1.53
N SER A 255 -8.85 -1.50 2.67
CA SER A 255 -10.16 -0.89 2.94
C SER A 255 -10.51 0.21 1.94
N PHE A 256 -9.57 1.13 1.71
CA PHE A 256 -9.71 2.22 0.75
C PHE A 256 -9.93 1.70 -0.66
N LEU A 257 -9.12 0.73 -1.09
CA LEU A 257 -9.20 0.12 -2.42
C LEU A 257 -10.48 -0.69 -2.62
N ASN A 258 -11.09 -1.19 -1.55
CA ASN A 258 -12.32 -1.99 -1.62
C ASN A 258 -13.60 -1.20 -1.30
N ALA A 259 -13.52 0.12 -1.12
CA ALA A 259 -14.63 0.93 -0.60
C ALA A 259 -15.23 0.38 0.72
N PHE A 260 -14.44 -0.34 1.50
CA PHE A 260 -14.88 -1.04 2.71
C PHE A 260 -14.07 -0.56 3.91
N TYR A 261 -14.66 0.23 4.80
CA TYR A 261 -13.90 0.91 5.85
C TYR A 261 -13.98 0.24 7.22
N PHE A 262 -12.85 0.09 7.91
CA PHE A 262 -12.77 -0.24 9.33
C PHE A 262 -12.67 0.99 10.20
N TYR A 263 -13.36 0.97 11.35
CA TYR A 263 -13.28 2.02 12.35
C TYR A 263 -11.83 2.25 12.87
N ASN A 264 -11.52 3.54 13.10
CA ASN A 264 -10.48 4.15 13.94
C ASN A 264 -9.14 3.38 14.14
N VAL A 265 -8.14 3.70 13.31
CA VAL A 265 -6.79 3.09 13.38
C VAL A 265 -5.92 3.67 14.51
N ASN A 266 -6.40 4.68 15.23
CA ASN A 266 -5.68 5.32 16.33
C ASN A 266 -5.97 4.71 17.72
N ASP A 267 -6.77 3.63 17.80
CA ASP A 267 -7.04 2.91 19.05
C ASP A 267 -6.10 1.69 19.18
N ASN A 268 -5.61 1.41 20.39
CA ASN A 268 -4.74 0.26 20.72
C ASN A 268 -5.15 -1.04 19.99
N ASP A 269 -4.17 -1.88 19.62
CA ASP A 269 -4.33 -3.12 18.82
C ASP A 269 -5.55 -3.99 19.20
N ASN A 270 -5.86 -4.15 20.49
CA ASN A 270 -7.02 -4.94 20.94
C ASN A 270 -8.38 -4.33 20.52
N ARG A 271 -8.53 -3.00 20.62
CA ARG A 271 -9.77 -2.32 20.20
C ARG A 271 -9.94 -2.34 18.69
N ARG A 272 -8.83 -2.29 17.96
CA ARG A 272 -8.84 -2.37 16.50
C ARG A 272 -9.40 -3.72 16.03
N GLN A 273 -9.01 -4.82 16.65
CA GLN A 273 -9.56 -6.15 16.32
C GLN A 273 -11.06 -6.22 16.61
N ASP A 274 -11.51 -5.75 17.77
CA ASP A 274 -12.94 -5.70 18.11
C ASP A 274 -13.75 -4.84 17.10
N GLN A 275 -13.20 -3.71 16.66
CA GLN A 275 -13.82 -2.84 15.66
C GLN A 275 -13.86 -3.48 14.27
N ILE A 276 -12.83 -4.22 13.87
CA ILE A 276 -12.81 -5.01 12.64
C ILE A 276 -13.94 -6.06 12.69
N GLN A 277 -14.07 -6.78 13.81
CA GLN A 277 -15.13 -7.79 14.01
C GLN A 277 -16.53 -7.16 13.99
N GLN A 278 -16.71 -6.01 14.64
CA GLN A 278 -17.98 -5.29 14.64
C GLN A 278 -18.36 -4.80 13.24
N THR A 279 -17.41 -4.21 12.51
CA THR A 279 -17.61 -3.74 11.13
C THR A 279 -17.98 -4.91 10.20
N LEU A 280 -17.33 -6.06 10.39
CA LEU A 280 -17.63 -7.31 9.69
C LEU A 280 -19.09 -7.73 9.90
N LYS A 281 -19.54 -7.75 11.16
CA LYS A 281 -20.91 -8.13 11.51
C LYS A 281 -21.93 -7.18 10.89
N GLU A 282 -21.70 -5.87 10.98
CA GLU A 282 -22.58 -4.85 10.38
C GLU A 282 -22.64 -4.95 8.86
N TYR A 283 -21.53 -5.27 8.21
CA TYR A 283 -21.50 -5.51 6.77
C TYR A 283 -22.33 -6.74 6.39
N GLN A 284 -22.18 -7.85 7.11
CA GLN A 284 -22.97 -9.06 6.88
C GLN A 284 -24.46 -8.83 7.07
N GLU A 285 -24.85 -8.11 8.14
CA GLU A 285 -26.25 -7.76 8.38
C GLU A 285 -26.83 -6.93 7.22
N ARG A 286 -26.07 -5.95 6.71
CA ARG A 286 -26.46 -5.18 5.52
C ARG A 286 -26.60 -6.05 4.27
N GLN A 287 -25.71 -7.01 4.06
CA GLN A 287 -25.80 -7.95 2.92
C GLN A 287 -27.01 -8.89 3.05
N ARG A 288 -27.28 -9.42 4.26
CA ARG A 288 -28.49 -10.21 4.52
C ARG A 288 -29.73 -9.39 4.18
N GLN A 289 -29.82 -8.16 4.69
CA GLN A 289 -30.93 -7.25 4.40
C GLN A 289 -31.08 -6.96 2.90
N TYR A 290 -29.97 -6.72 2.19
CA TYR A 290 -30.01 -6.52 0.74
C TYR A 290 -30.58 -7.74 0.01
N ILE A 291 -30.14 -8.95 0.34
CA ILE A 291 -30.65 -10.17 -0.29
C ILE A 291 -32.13 -10.39 0.02
N TYR A 292 -32.57 -10.11 1.25
CA TYR A 292 -34.00 -10.15 1.60
C TYR A 292 -34.84 -9.14 0.81
N SER A 293 -34.23 -8.08 0.29
CA SER A 293 -34.91 -7.09 -0.55
C SER A 293 -35.00 -7.50 -2.03
N ILE A 294 -34.30 -8.55 -2.48
CA ILE A 294 -34.32 -9.02 -3.87
C ILE A 294 -35.59 -9.86 -4.11
N PRO A 295 -36.55 -9.41 -4.94
CA PRO A 295 -37.86 -10.07 -5.09
C PRO A 295 -37.80 -11.47 -5.72
N THR A 296 -36.69 -11.80 -6.40
CA THR A 296 -36.50 -13.06 -7.13
C THR A 296 -35.85 -14.17 -6.33
N PHE A 297 -35.35 -13.90 -5.11
CA PHE A 297 -34.78 -14.92 -4.24
C PHE A 297 -35.89 -15.67 -3.51
N ASN A 298 -36.10 -16.94 -3.82
CA ASN A 298 -37.06 -17.75 -3.09
C ASN A 298 -36.53 -18.07 -1.66
N LYS A 299 -37.41 -18.45 -0.74
CA LYS A 299 -37.05 -18.72 0.67
C LYS A 299 -35.94 -19.76 0.83
N GLU A 300 -35.87 -20.74 -0.07
CA GLU A 300 -34.90 -21.83 0.00
C GLU A 300 -33.49 -21.36 -0.41
N GLN A 301 -33.39 -20.54 -1.45
CA GLN A 301 -32.15 -19.88 -1.86
C GLN A 301 -31.64 -18.90 -0.79
N GLN A 302 -32.54 -18.18 -0.11
CA GLN A 302 -32.17 -17.32 1.01
C GLN A 302 -31.60 -18.14 2.18
N LEU A 303 -32.21 -19.29 2.49
CA LEU A 303 -31.74 -20.17 3.57
C LEU A 303 -30.36 -20.77 3.26
N GLN A 304 -30.16 -21.24 2.03
CA GLN A 304 -28.88 -21.78 1.56
C GLN A 304 -27.77 -20.71 1.59
N TYR A 305 -28.08 -19.48 1.18
CA TYR A 305 -27.14 -18.38 1.26
C TYR A 305 -26.75 -18.05 2.70
N ASN A 306 -27.72 -17.97 3.61
CA ASN A 306 -27.45 -17.73 5.03
C ASN A 306 -26.56 -18.82 5.64
N GLN A 307 -26.82 -20.09 5.30
CA GLN A 307 -25.98 -21.19 5.73
C GLN A 307 -24.55 -21.09 5.19
N LEU A 308 -24.36 -20.64 3.94
CA LEU A 308 -23.02 -20.41 3.37
C LEU A 308 -22.28 -19.28 4.10
N VAL A 309 -22.96 -18.15 4.37
CA VAL A 309 -22.38 -17.02 5.10
C VAL A 309 -22.01 -17.43 6.53
N ASP A 310 -22.92 -18.10 7.24
CA ASP A 310 -22.69 -18.52 8.62
C ASP A 310 -21.59 -19.61 8.70
N ASN A 311 -21.51 -20.53 7.73
CA ASN A 311 -20.45 -21.54 7.67
C ASN A 311 -19.07 -20.94 7.34
N GLN A 312 -19.00 -19.99 6.41
CA GLN A 312 -17.74 -19.27 6.10
C GLN A 312 -17.22 -18.51 7.33
N PHE A 313 -18.13 -17.95 8.13
CA PHE A 313 -17.77 -17.21 9.34
C PHE A 313 -17.34 -18.14 10.48
N ASN A 314 -18.09 -19.20 10.76
CA ASN A 314 -17.77 -20.13 11.85
C ASN A 314 -16.46 -20.90 11.62
N LEU A 315 -16.14 -21.24 10.36
CA LEU A 315 -14.86 -21.87 10.01
C LEU A 315 -13.67 -20.94 10.19
N LYS A 316 -13.82 -19.65 9.87
CA LYS A 316 -12.76 -18.64 10.02
C LYS A 316 -12.57 -18.22 11.49
N TYR A 317 -13.67 -18.08 12.24
CA TYR A 317 -13.64 -17.65 13.65
C TYR A 317 -13.04 -18.71 14.59
N ASN A 318 -13.40 -19.99 14.43
CA ASN A 318 -12.88 -21.06 15.30
C ASN A 318 -11.40 -21.35 15.07
N ASN A 319 -10.87 -21.12 13.86
CA ASN A 319 -9.44 -21.28 13.59
C ASN A 319 -8.59 -20.16 14.23
N ASN A 320 -9.12 -18.94 14.36
CA ASN A 320 -8.40 -17.82 14.99
C ASN A 320 -8.35 -17.94 16.53
N ASN A 321 -9.40 -18.44 17.18
CA ASN A 321 -9.40 -18.64 18.63
C ASN A 321 -8.51 -19.82 19.08
N ASN A 322 -8.29 -20.82 18.23
CA ASN A 322 -7.42 -21.95 18.56
C ASN A 322 -5.92 -21.62 18.42
N ASN A 323 -5.54 -20.65 17.60
CA ASN A 323 -4.13 -20.25 17.45
C ASN A 323 -3.63 -19.30 18.55
N ASN A 324 -4.53 -18.59 19.25
CA ASN A 324 -4.15 -17.70 20.36
C ASN A 324 -3.99 -18.41 21.72
N ASN A 325 -4.27 -19.71 21.81
CA ASN A 325 -4.09 -20.51 23.03
C ASN A 325 -2.81 -21.37 23.04
N ASN A 326 -1.92 -21.19 22.06
CA ASN A 326 -0.67 -21.95 21.94
C ASN A 326 0.60 -21.08 22.09
N ASN A 327 0.56 -20.04 22.91
CA ASN A 327 1.76 -19.32 23.38
C ASN A 327 1.74 -19.18 24.90
#